data_AF-A0A641ZQY1-F1
#
_entry.id   AF-A0A641ZQY1-F1
#
_cell.length_a   1.000
_cell.length_b   1.000
_cell.length_c   1.000
_cell.angle_alpha   90.00
_cell.angle_beta   90.00
_cell.angle_gamma   90.00
#
_symmetry.space_group_name_H-M   'P 1'
#
loop_
_entity.id
_entity.type
_entity.pdbx_description
1 polymer ?
#
loop_
_entity_poly.entity_id
_entity_poly.type
_entity_poly.pdbx_seq_one_letter_code
_entity_poly.pdbx_strand_id
1 'polypeptide(L)'
;VSFNANEVTHVDTPQEALAASLNKFGEVNLDYMENLSETGRQELLTQLENRIFYNPMMKNYEIKDRFIAGNVVAKVEWIENYLKDYPDDDASKKSLEALQKAIPEPISFELLDFNLGERWIPVSVYEEFAGYLFEAKAHIHYTESIDEFSVSFEETNANITDRYYVKGEKRGYYGNDLLKHALHNTVPDITKTVQDEEGNDIKVRDAEAIQLADAKINEIRSAFTGWLNEQLPEFKQHLADMYNRKFNCYVRPDYDGSLQSFPFLDLKGLGIPSLYDSQKNAVWMLKMNGGGIIDHQVGTGKTLIMC
;
A
#
# COMPACT_ATOMS: atom_id res chain seq x y z
N VAL A 1 6.89 -33.80 -23.42
CA VAL A 1 7.24 -32.52 -24.07
C VAL A 1 6.51 -32.51 -25.41
N SER A 2 5.32 -31.90 -25.45
CA SER A 2 4.53 -31.86 -26.69
C SER A 2 5.09 -30.73 -27.56
N PHE A 3 5.65 -31.09 -28.71
CA PHE A 3 6.02 -30.13 -29.75
C PHE A 3 4.75 -29.41 -30.20
N ASN A 4 4.74 -28.08 -30.09
CA ASN A 4 3.62 -27.26 -30.54
C ASN A 4 3.74 -27.10 -32.06
N ALA A 5 2.87 -27.75 -32.83
CA ALA A 5 2.97 -27.82 -34.29
C ALA A 5 2.73 -26.47 -35.00
N ASN A 6 2.32 -25.44 -34.27
CA ASN A 6 2.12 -24.06 -34.75
C ASN A 6 2.95 -23.06 -33.94
N GLU A 7 4.20 -23.42 -33.62
CA GLU A 7 5.14 -22.43 -33.07
C GLU A 7 5.31 -21.31 -34.11
N VAL A 8 5.06 -20.06 -33.71
CA VAL A 8 5.24 -18.91 -34.62
C VAL A 8 6.70 -18.95 -35.08
N THR A 9 6.92 -19.10 -36.39
CA THR A 9 8.27 -19.20 -36.96
C THR A 9 8.75 -17.88 -37.54
N HIS A 10 7.85 -16.93 -37.78
CA HIS A 10 8.14 -15.62 -38.33
C HIS A 10 7.05 -14.62 -37.95
N VAL A 11 7.45 -13.36 -37.72
CA VAL A 11 6.53 -12.22 -37.57
C VAL A 11 7.04 -11.01 -38.33
N ASP A 12 6.12 -10.14 -38.75
CA ASP A 12 6.43 -9.00 -39.61
C ASP A 12 6.75 -7.73 -38.79
N THR A 13 6.35 -7.70 -37.52
CA THR A 13 6.47 -6.49 -36.68
C THR A 13 7.06 -6.75 -35.28
N PRO A 14 7.78 -5.78 -34.69
CA PRO A 14 8.27 -5.88 -33.31
C PRO A 14 7.17 -6.12 -32.26
N GLN A 15 5.96 -5.62 -32.52
CA GLN A 15 4.80 -5.81 -31.66
C GLN A 15 4.31 -7.26 -31.67
N GLU A 16 4.30 -7.90 -32.83
CA GLU A 16 3.99 -9.33 -32.95
C GLU A 16 5.09 -10.18 -32.32
N ALA A 17 6.37 -9.79 -32.47
CA ALA A 17 7.49 -10.47 -31.82
C ALA A 17 7.35 -10.41 -30.29
N LEU A 18 7.03 -9.23 -29.75
CA LEU A 18 6.76 -9.02 -28.33
C LEU A 18 5.58 -9.90 -27.88
N ALA A 19 4.47 -9.88 -28.60
CA ALA A 19 3.31 -10.72 -28.29
C ALA A 19 3.66 -12.22 -28.29
N ALA A 20 4.45 -12.68 -29.25
CA ALA A 20 4.92 -14.06 -29.32
C ALA A 20 5.80 -14.42 -28.10
N SER A 21 6.74 -13.54 -27.73
CA SER A 21 7.58 -13.71 -26.55
C SER A 21 6.75 -13.81 -25.27
N LEU A 22 5.81 -12.89 -25.07
CA LEU A 22 4.94 -12.86 -23.90
C LEU A 22 4.03 -14.08 -23.82
N ASN A 23 3.50 -14.56 -24.96
CA ASN A 23 2.67 -15.76 -25.00
C ASN A 23 3.45 -17.04 -24.71
N LYS A 24 4.72 -17.10 -25.12
CA LYS A 24 5.56 -18.29 -24.95
C LYS A 24 6.28 -18.34 -23.60
N PHE A 25 6.83 -17.22 -23.14
CA PHE A 25 7.69 -17.15 -21.95
C PHE A 25 7.08 -16.35 -20.78
N GLY A 26 6.04 -15.54 -21.03
CA GLY A 26 5.51 -14.63 -20.00
C GLY A 26 6.38 -13.39 -19.74
N GLU A 27 7.44 -13.19 -20.53
CA GLU A 27 8.41 -12.09 -20.38
C GLU A 27 8.95 -11.60 -21.73
N VAL A 28 9.67 -10.48 -21.70
CA VAL A 28 10.34 -9.91 -22.89
C VAL A 28 11.66 -10.65 -23.11
N ASN A 29 11.69 -11.52 -24.10
CA ASN A 29 12.88 -12.27 -24.51
C ASN A 29 13.39 -11.70 -25.84
N LEU A 30 14.34 -10.76 -25.76
CA LEU A 30 14.87 -10.07 -26.95
C LEU A 30 15.53 -11.03 -27.94
N ASP A 31 16.26 -12.04 -27.46
CA ASP A 31 16.90 -13.03 -28.33
C ASP A 31 15.85 -13.82 -29.15
N TYR A 32 14.73 -14.21 -28.53
CA TYR A 32 13.64 -14.87 -29.23
C TYR A 32 12.95 -13.93 -30.23
N MET A 33 12.73 -12.67 -29.85
CA MET A 33 12.12 -11.66 -30.72
C MET A 33 12.98 -11.40 -31.96
N GLU A 34 14.29 -11.25 -31.80
CA GLU A 34 15.25 -11.09 -32.91
C GLU A 34 15.35 -12.31 -33.82
N ASN A 35 15.09 -13.52 -33.32
CA ASN A 35 15.06 -14.72 -34.16
C ASN A 35 13.73 -14.85 -34.94
N LEU A 36 12.64 -14.28 -34.42
CA LEU A 36 11.32 -14.32 -35.05
C LEU A 36 11.14 -13.24 -36.12
N SER A 37 11.66 -12.04 -35.87
CA SER A 37 11.65 -10.92 -36.80
C SER A 37 13.01 -10.77 -37.45
N GLU A 38 13.11 -10.42 -38.72
CA GLU A 38 14.40 -10.02 -39.33
C GLU A 38 14.90 -8.64 -38.84
N THR A 39 14.41 -8.19 -37.68
CA THR A 39 14.66 -6.89 -37.07
C THR A 39 15.74 -7.00 -36.00
N GLY A 40 16.77 -6.15 -36.08
CA GLY A 40 17.85 -6.14 -35.10
C GLY A 40 17.43 -5.59 -33.73
N ARG A 41 18.15 -5.98 -32.66
CA ARG A 41 17.92 -5.54 -31.28
C ARG A 41 17.62 -4.04 -31.12
N GLN A 42 18.46 -3.19 -31.70
CA GLN A 42 18.34 -1.73 -31.55
C GLN A 42 17.05 -1.18 -32.14
N GLU A 43 16.63 -1.75 -33.27
CA GLU A 43 15.38 -1.37 -33.93
C GLU A 43 14.17 -1.88 -33.14
N LEU A 44 14.22 -3.09 -32.59
CA LEU A 44 13.19 -3.58 -31.66
C LEU A 44 13.02 -2.63 -30.46
N LEU A 45 14.13 -2.25 -29.82
CA LEU A 45 14.11 -1.36 -28.65
C LEU A 45 13.57 0.02 -28.99
N THR A 46 13.88 0.54 -30.19
CA THR A 46 13.39 1.84 -30.64
C THR A 46 11.89 1.79 -30.95
N GLN A 47 11.44 0.78 -31.71
CA GLN A 47 10.01 0.64 -32.05
C GLN A 47 9.13 0.30 -30.83
N LEU A 48 9.70 -0.31 -29.79
CA LEU A 48 9.01 -0.71 -28.56
C LEU A 48 9.31 0.21 -27.37
N GLU A 49 9.93 1.37 -27.56
CA GLU A 49 10.41 2.23 -26.47
C GLU A 49 9.32 2.70 -25.49
N ASN A 50 8.06 2.73 -25.94
CA ASN A 50 6.90 3.08 -25.10
C ASN A 50 6.13 1.87 -24.56
N ARG A 51 6.60 0.65 -24.88
CA ARG A 51 5.97 -0.63 -24.54
C ARG A 51 6.83 -1.48 -23.62
N ILE A 52 8.16 -1.37 -23.70
CA ILE A 52 9.10 -2.08 -22.83
C ILE A 52 10.10 -1.11 -22.21
N PHE A 53 10.48 -1.37 -20.97
CA PHE A 53 11.46 -0.60 -20.20
C PHE A 53 12.52 -1.53 -19.64
N TYR A 54 13.74 -1.03 -19.52
CA TYR A 54 14.83 -1.80 -18.93
C TYR A 54 14.72 -1.74 -17.41
N ASN A 55 14.69 -2.90 -16.77
CA ASN A 55 14.71 -3.01 -15.32
C ASN A 55 16.14 -3.35 -14.84
N PRO A 56 16.92 -2.37 -14.37
CA PRO A 56 18.30 -2.62 -13.92
C PRO A 56 18.39 -3.52 -12.68
N MET A 57 17.32 -3.67 -11.89
CA MET A 57 17.28 -4.58 -10.74
C MET A 57 17.27 -6.04 -11.19
N MET A 58 16.52 -6.32 -12.26
CA MET A 58 16.33 -7.67 -12.82
C MET A 58 17.25 -7.95 -14.01
N LYS A 59 17.94 -6.91 -14.52
CA LYS A 59 18.82 -6.94 -15.70
C LYS A 59 18.13 -7.50 -16.95
N ASN A 60 16.86 -7.17 -17.12
CA ASN A 60 16.05 -7.58 -18.26
C ASN A 60 15.11 -6.45 -18.68
N TYR A 61 14.46 -6.61 -19.84
CA TYR A 61 13.37 -5.73 -20.24
C TYR A 61 12.06 -6.27 -19.69
N GLU A 62 11.21 -5.36 -19.21
CA GLU A 62 9.85 -5.65 -18.80
C GLU A 62 8.89 -4.82 -19.63
N ILE A 63 7.69 -5.33 -19.86
CA ILE A 63 6.65 -4.51 -20.45
C ILE A 63 6.27 -3.37 -19.50
N LYS A 64 5.78 -2.27 -20.06
CA LYS A 64 5.29 -1.11 -19.33
C LYS A 64 4.41 -1.50 -18.15
N ASP A 65 3.37 -2.29 -18.40
CA ASP A 65 2.34 -2.71 -17.43
C ASP A 65 2.92 -3.36 -16.17
N ARG A 66 4.02 -4.10 -16.32
CA ARG A 66 4.72 -4.76 -15.21
C ARG A 66 5.74 -3.84 -14.58
N PHE A 67 6.47 -3.10 -15.42
CA PHE A 67 7.54 -2.23 -14.97
C PHE A 67 7.02 -1.07 -14.11
N ILE A 68 5.92 -0.41 -14.53
CA ILE A 68 5.33 0.72 -13.80
C ILE A 68 4.36 0.30 -12.70
N ALA A 69 4.20 -0.99 -12.43
CA ALA A 69 3.33 -1.48 -11.36
C ALA A 69 4.06 -1.75 -10.05
N GLY A 70 3.31 -1.87 -8.96
CA GLY A 70 3.84 -2.08 -7.62
C GLY A 70 4.35 -0.78 -7.00
N ASN A 71 5.28 -0.89 -6.04
CA ASN A 71 5.83 0.28 -5.34
C ASN A 71 6.76 1.08 -6.27
N VAL A 72 6.22 2.07 -6.97
CA VAL A 72 6.97 2.87 -7.94
C VAL A 72 7.93 3.84 -7.28
N VAL A 73 7.61 4.34 -6.07
CA VAL A 73 8.50 5.23 -5.33
C VAL A 73 9.79 4.50 -4.94
N ALA A 74 9.68 3.28 -4.42
CA ALA A 74 10.85 2.45 -4.09
C ALA A 74 11.67 2.11 -5.35
N LYS A 75 11.02 1.83 -6.48
CA LYS A 75 11.72 1.59 -7.76
C LYS A 75 12.48 2.85 -8.23
N VAL A 76 11.87 4.02 -8.12
CA VAL A 76 12.51 5.32 -8.45
C VAL A 76 13.73 5.53 -7.57
N GLU A 77 13.59 5.43 -6.24
CA GLU A 77 14.69 5.61 -5.30
C GLU A 77 15.84 4.62 -5.57
N TRP A 78 15.52 3.38 -5.94
CA TRP A 78 16.53 2.38 -6.30
C TRP A 78 17.27 2.76 -7.59
N ILE A 79 16.55 3.12 -8.65
CA ILE A 79 17.16 3.46 -9.95
C ILE A 79 17.95 4.78 -9.86
N GLU A 80 17.46 5.77 -9.12
CA GLU A 80 18.21 7.01 -8.85
C GLU A 80 19.54 6.73 -8.16
N ASN A 81 19.56 5.81 -7.20
CA ASN A 81 20.80 5.40 -6.54
C ASN A 81 21.72 4.62 -7.50
N TYR A 82 21.19 3.68 -8.29
CA TYR A 82 21.95 2.96 -9.30
C TYR A 82 22.60 3.91 -10.32
N LEU A 83 21.87 4.94 -10.79
CA LEU A 83 22.38 5.91 -11.76
C LEU A 83 23.48 6.84 -11.22
N LYS A 84 23.67 6.92 -9.89
CA LYS A 84 24.85 7.61 -9.32
C LYS A 84 26.15 6.88 -9.66
N ASP A 85 26.10 5.54 -9.68
CA ASP A 85 27.25 4.69 -9.99
C ASP A 85 27.39 4.42 -11.50
N TYR A 86 26.26 4.47 -12.23
CA TYR A 86 26.18 4.22 -13.68
C TYR A 86 25.53 5.39 -14.44
N PRO A 87 26.16 6.57 -14.46
CA PRO A 87 25.57 7.78 -15.02
C PRO A 87 25.35 7.75 -16.54
N ASP A 88 26.00 6.83 -17.26
CA ASP A 88 25.90 6.69 -18.72
C ASP A 88 24.87 5.62 -19.17
N ASP A 89 24.11 5.03 -18.24
CA ASP A 89 23.06 4.05 -18.56
C ASP A 89 21.77 4.74 -19.01
N ASP A 90 21.70 5.05 -20.31
CA ASP A 90 20.54 5.74 -20.91
C ASP A 90 19.24 4.91 -20.88
N ALA A 91 19.33 3.57 -20.87
CA ALA A 91 18.15 2.72 -20.76
C ALA A 91 17.51 2.83 -19.37
N SER A 92 18.35 2.85 -18.32
CA SER A 92 17.89 3.07 -16.95
C SER A 92 17.36 4.49 -16.73
N LYS A 93 17.93 5.52 -17.37
CA LYS A 93 17.38 6.90 -17.33
C LYS A 93 15.97 6.99 -17.92
N LYS A 94 15.76 6.40 -19.11
CA LYS A 94 14.42 6.35 -19.73
C LYS A 94 13.40 5.64 -18.84
N SER A 95 13.85 4.56 -18.19
CA SER A 95 13.02 3.77 -17.29
C SER A 95 12.69 4.55 -16.00
N LEU A 96 13.63 5.34 -15.47
CA LEU A 96 13.40 6.26 -14.37
C LEU A 96 12.32 7.30 -14.72
N GLU A 97 12.41 7.94 -15.89
CA GLU A 97 11.41 8.92 -16.34
C GLU A 97 10.00 8.31 -16.43
N ALA A 98 9.90 7.06 -16.90
CA ALA A 98 8.64 6.34 -17.00
C ALA A 98 8.03 6.07 -15.62
N LEU A 99 8.85 5.68 -14.64
CA LEU A 99 8.38 5.49 -13.26
C LEU A 99 7.98 6.80 -12.60
N GLN A 100 8.76 7.87 -12.78
CA GLN A 100 8.44 9.19 -12.24
C GLN A 100 7.09 9.71 -12.72
N LYS A 101 6.76 9.49 -14.00
CA LYS A 101 5.44 9.81 -14.57
C LYS A 101 4.31 8.91 -14.05
N ALA A 102 4.65 7.73 -13.53
CA ALA A 102 3.68 6.80 -12.97
C ALA A 102 3.47 7.00 -11.46
N ILE A 103 4.27 7.82 -10.78
CA ILE A 103 4.07 8.12 -9.35
C ILE A 103 2.67 8.71 -9.17
N PRO A 104 1.84 8.15 -8.26
CA PRO A 104 0.54 8.71 -7.94
C PRO A 104 0.63 10.17 -7.50
N GLU A 105 -0.41 10.95 -7.79
CA GLU A 105 -0.50 12.33 -7.29
C GLU A 105 -0.38 12.34 -5.75
N PRO A 106 0.59 13.07 -5.17
CA PRO A 106 0.74 13.11 -3.72
C PRO A 106 -0.51 13.67 -3.04
N ILE A 107 -0.98 12.97 -2.00
CA ILE A 107 -2.09 13.43 -1.17
C ILE A 107 -1.52 14.49 -0.21
N SER A 108 -2.08 15.70 -0.26
CA SER A 108 -1.67 16.78 0.65
C SER A 108 -2.11 16.49 2.08
N PHE A 109 -1.46 17.13 3.05
CA PHE A 109 -1.77 16.97 4.48
C PHE A 109 -3.26 17.22 4.78
N GLU A 110 -3.88 18.21 4.14
CA GLU A 110 -5.27 18.61 4.38
C GLU A 110 -6.29 17.55 3.90
N LEU A 111 -5.88 16.64 3.02
CA LEU A 111 -6.71 15.54 2.53
C LEU A 111 -6.49 14.24 3.33
N LEU A 112 -5.51 14.22 4.23
CA LEU A 112 -5.23 13.07 5.09
C LEU A 112 -6.03 13.16 6.38
N ASP A 113 -6.56 12.02 6.81
CA ASP A 113 -7.18 11.87 8.12
C ASP A 113 -6.17 11.21 9.07
N PHE A 114 -5.96 11.83 10.23
CA PHE A 114 -4.95 11.39 11.20
C PHE A 114 -5.60 10.97 12.51
N ASN A 115 -5.30 9.75 12.93
CA ASN A 115 -5.66 9.24 14.25
C ASN A 115 -4.45 9.16 15.17
N LEU A 116 -4.68 9.47 16.44
CA LEU A 116 -3.69 9.25 17.48
C LEU A 116 -3.40 7.75 17.60
N GLY A 117 -2.11 7.41 17.60
CA GLY A 117 -1.62 6.03 17.73
C GLY A 117 -1.47 5.25 16.43
N GLU A 118 -1.63 5.85 15.26
CA GLU A 118 -1.24 5.24 13.98
C GLU A 118 0.24 4.81 13.93
N ARG A 119 0.49 3.54 13.60
CA ARG A 119 1.79 2.86 13.76
C ARG A 119 2.87 3.36 12.80
N TRP A 120 2.47 4.16 11.81
CA TRP A 120 3.40 4.73 10.83
C TRP A 120 3.88 6.14 11.24
N ILE A 121 3.19 6.81 12.15
CA ILE A 121 3.59 8.11 12.66
C ILE A 121 4.73 7.90 13.67
N PRO A 122 5.82 8.68 13.61
CA PRO A 122 6.92 8.56 14.56
C PRO A 122 6.46 8.82 15.99
N VAL A 123 6.98 8.03 16.94
CA VAL A 123 6.65 8.18 18.37
C VAL A 123 7.01 9.56 18.91
N SER A 124 8.05 10.20 18.37
CA SER A 124 8.43 11.56 18.74
C SER A 124 7.31 12.59 18.51
N VAL A 125 6.46 12.39 17.50
CA VAL A 125 5.27 13.23 17.27
C VAL A 125 4.28 13.10 18.42
N TYR A 126 4.10 11.88 18.95
CA TYR A 126 3.24 11.65 20.11
C TYR A 126 3.85 12.19 21.40
N GLU A 127 5.17 12.15 21.56
CA GLU A 127 5.86 12.76 22.70
C GLU A 127 5.73 14.28 22.69
N GLU A 128 5.89 14.93 21.54
CA GLU A 128 5.69 16.37 21.38
C GLU A 128 4.23 16.77 21.67
N PHE A 129 3.28 16.02 21.12
CA PHE A 129 1.85 16.23 21.40
C PHE A 129 1.52 16.04 22.89
N ALA A 130 2.00 14.97 23.51
CA ALA A 130 1.78 14.71 24.93
C ALA A 130 2.44 15.80 25.80
N GLY A 131 3.62 16.26 25.40
CA GLY A 131 4.32 17.39 26.01
C GLY A 131 3.49 18.67 26.00
N TYR A 132 2.88 18.98 24.85
CA TYR A 132 1.97 20.10 24.69
C TYR A 132 0.69 19.94 25.54
N LEU A 133 0.02 18.79 25.44
CA LEU A 133 -1.30 18.61 26.06
C LEU A 133 -1.23 18.56 27.59
N PHE A 134 -0.22 17.87 28.12
CA PHE A 134 -0.06 17.68 29.56
C PHE A 134 0.85 18.73 30.21
N GLU A 135 1.52 19.59 29.43
CA GLU A 135 2.51 20.56 29.91
C GLU A 135 3.62 19.89 30.74
N ALA A 136 4.05 18.70 30.32
CA ALA A 136 5.07 17.90 30.98
C ALA A 136 5.77 17.01 29.94
N LYS A 137 7.10 16.89 30.03
CA LYS A 137 7.85 16.09 29.07
C LYS A 137 7.47 14.60 29.15
N ALA A 138 7.00 14.06 28.03
CA ALA A 138 6.57 12.68 27.89
C ALA A 138 7.66 11.81 27.27
N HIS A 139 7.71 10.54 27.70
CA HIS A 139 8.46 9.47 27.07
C HIS A 139 7.49 8.37 26.67
N ILE A 140 7.43 8.10 25.37
CA ILE A 140 6.54 7.09 24.79
C ILE A 140 7.41 6.05 24.10
N HIS A 141 7.11 4.78 24.33
CA HIS A 141 7.77 3.68 23.64
C HIS A 141 6.72 2.75 23.05
N TYR A 142 6.93 2.35 21.79
CA TYR A 142 6.10 1.40 21.08
C TYR A 142 6.84 0.09 20.89
N THR A 143 6.25 -1.00 21.38
CA THR A 143 6.78 -2.37 21.24
C THR A 143 5.99 -3.11 20.16
N GLU A 144 6.53 -3.12 18.93
CA GLU A 144 5.88 -3.67 17.73
C GLU A 144 5.47 -5.14 17.88
N SER A 145 6.29 -5.98 18.53
CA SER A 145 6.03 -7.41 18.66
C SER A 145 4.73 -7.78 19.40
N ILE A 146 4.21 -6.86 20.21
CA ILE A 146 3.00 -7.06 21.02
C ILE A 146 1.95 -5.95 20.81
N ASP A 147 2.17 -5.06 19.83
CA ASP A 147 1.37 -3.85 19.59
C ASP A 147 1.05 -3.11 20.90
N GLU A 148 2.07 -2.70 21.66
CA GLU A 148 1.90 -2.07 22.97
C GLU A 148 2.62 -0.72 23.07
N PHE A 149 1.90 0.28 23.60
CA PHE A 149 2.48 1.56 23.99
C PHE A 149 2.72 1.63 25.50
N SER A 150 3.89 2.12 25.90
CA SER A 150 4.16 2.57 27.27
C SER A 150 4.30 4.09 27.30
N VAL A 151 3.68 4.72 28.30
CA VAL A 151 3.65 6.18 28.47
C VAL A 151 4.17 6.51 29.86
N SER A 152 5.11 7.45 29.93
CA SER A 152 5.60 8.02 31.19
C SER A 152 5.89 9.51 31.04
N PHE A 153 5.89 10.25 32.14
CA PHE A 153 6.24 11.66 32.18
C PHE A 153 7.43 11.88 33.12
N GLU A 154 8.31 12.83 32.81
CA GLU A 154 9.46 13.16 33.68
C GLU A 154 9.00 13.77 35.01
N GLU A 155 7.89 14.48 35.00
CA GLU A 155 7.29 15.13 36.16
C GLU A 155 5.77 14.96 36.15
N THR A 156 5.15 15.18 37.32
CA THR A 156 3.70 15.11 37.47
C THR A 156 3.14 16.49 37.79
N ASN A 157 1.99 16.82 37.21
CA ASN A 157 1.31 18.09 37.43
C ASN A 157 -0.21 17.90 37.49
N ALA A 158 -0.96 19.00 37.66
CA ALA A 158 -2.42 18.97 37.76
C ALA A 158 -3.11 18.52 36.47
N ASN A 159 -2.49 18.70 35.29
CA ASN A 159 -3.05 18.17 34.04
C ASN A 159 -3.06 16.64 34.07
N ILE A 160 -1.98 16.02 34.55
CA ILE A 160 -1.85 14.56 34.65
C ILE A 160 -2.68 13.99 35.81
N THR A 161 -2.73 14.68 36.95
CA THR A 161 -3.27 14.12 38.21
C THR A 161 -4.69 14.52 38.56
N ASP A 162 -5.18 15.65 38.06
CA ASP A 162 -6.52 16.17 38.37
C ASP A 162 -7.37 16.30 37.10
N ARG A 163 -6.86 16.99 36.06
CA ARG A 163 -7.60 17.24 34.82
C ARG A 163 -7.89 15.95 34.06
N TYR A 164 -6.86 15.15 33.80
CA TYR A 164 -6.98 13.85 33.12
C TYR A 164 -6.97 12.70 34.12
N TYR A 165 -7.88 12.76 35.08
CA TYR A 165 -8.05 11.73 36.11
C TYR A 165 -9.44 11.11 36.08
N VAL A 166 -9.50 9.79 36.23
CA VAL A 166 -10.74 9.04 36.46
C VAL A 166 -10.57 8.16 37.68
N LYS A 167 -11.46 8.34 38.65
CA LYS A 167 -11.49 7.53 39.87
C LYS A 167 -12.23 6.22 39.59
N GLY A 168 -11.53 5.09 39.67
CA GLY A 168 -12.15 3.77 39.83
C GLY A 168 -12.22 3.38 41.32
N GLU A 169 -12.97 2.33 41.62
CA GLU A 169 -13.10 1.83 43.00
C GLU A 169 -11.78 1.30 43.57
N LYS A 170 -10.99 0.59 42.74
CA LYS A 170 -9.73 -0.06 43.15
C LYS A 170 -8.47 0.76 42.87
N ARG A 171 -8.48 1.57 41.82
CA ARG A 171 -7.36 2.40 41.39
C ARG A 171 -7.86 3.65 40.69
N GLY A 172 -7.02 4.68 40.71
CA GLY A 172 -7.14 5.82 39.81
C GLY A 172 -6.54 5.54 38.43
N TYR A 173 -7.09 6.19 37.41
CA TYR A 173 -6.54 6.24 36.05
C TYR A 173 -6.07 7.66 35.80
N TYR A 174 -4.77 7.85 35.60
CA TYR A 174 -4.13 9.16 35.44
C TYR A 174 -3.89 9.49 33.96
N GLY A 175 -3.39 10.69 33.68
CA GLY A 175 -3.15 11.16 32.31
C GLY A 175 -2.34 10.19 31.45
N ASN A 176 -1.35 9.50 32.02
CA ASN A 176 -0.57 8.47 31.33
C ASN A 176 -1.40 7.21 31.01
N ASP A 177 -2.30 6.75 31.91
CA ASP A 177 -3.20 5.63 31.63
C ASP A 177 -4.18 6.00 30.50
N LEU A 178 -4.76 7.20 30.56
CA LEU A 178 -5.73 7.67 29.57
C LEU A 178 -5.07 7.92 28.20
N LEU A 179 -3.86 8.51 28.16
CA LEU A 179 -3.11 8.68 26.92
C LEU A 179 -2.74 7.33 26.31
N LYS A 180 -2.34 6.34 27.12
CA LYS A 180 -2.09 4.98 26.64
C LYS A 180 -3.34 4.37 26.00
N HIS A 181 -4.50 4.51 26.65
CA HIS A 181 -5.77 4.05 26.08
C HIS A 181 -6.14 4.80 24.79
N ALA A 182 -5.85 6.11 24.72
CA ALA A 182 -6.07 6.94 23.54
C ALA A 182 -5.21 6.52 22.35
N LEU A 183 -3.91 6.23 22.56
CA LEU A 183 -3.00 5.68 21.54
C LEU A 183 -3.49 4.31 21.01
N HIS A 184 -4.11 3.52 21.87
CA HIS A 184 -4.68 2.22 21.49
C HIS A 184 -6.08 2.27 20.92
N ASN A 185 -6.73 3.45 20.94
CA ASN A 185 -8.15 3.59 20.62
C ASN A 185 -9.03 2.61 21.44
N THR A 186 -8.79 2.56 22.75
CA THR A 186 -9.52 1.72 23.71
C THR A 186 -10.03 2.54 24.89
N VAL A 187 -10.85 1.94 25.73
CA VAL A 187 -11.32 2.52 27.01
C VAL A 187 -10.99 1.54 28.13
N PRO A 188 -10.55 2.00 29.32
CA PRO A 188 -10.30 1.12 30.44
C PRO A 188 -11.56 0.38 30.89
N ASP A 189 -11.41 -0.89 31.27
CA ASP A 189 -12.49 -1.63 31.92
C ASP A 189 -12.50 -1.31 33.42
N ILE A 190 -13.46 -0.50 33.85
CA ILE A 190 -13.60 -0.05 35.25
C ILE A 190 -14.79 -0.78 35.88
N THR A 191 -14.56 -1.42 37.02
CA THR A 191 -15.59 -2.16 37.77
C THR A 191 -15.79 -1.57 39.15
N LYS A 192 -17.00 -1.71 39.68
CA LYS A 192 -17.36 -1.42 41.06
C LYS A 192 -18.05 -2.63 41.71
N THR A 193 -18.06 -2.65 43.03
CA THR A 193 -18.69 -3.70 43.82
C THR A 193 -20.09 -3.23 44.23
N VAL A 194 -21.11 -4.07 43.97
CA VAL A 194 -22.50 -3.82 44.37
C VAL A 194 -23.05 -5.08 45.03
N GLN A 195 -24.05 -4.93 45.91
CA GLN A 195 -24.72 -6.09 46.51
C GLN A 195 -25.84 -6.60 45.60
N ASP A 196 -25.93 -7.91 45.44
CA ASP A 196 -27.05 -8.58 44.78
C ASP A 196 -28.28 -8.70 45.69
N GLU A 197 -29.37 -9.28 45.18
CA GLU A 197 -30.63 -9.48 45.93
C GLU A 197 -30.47 -10.41 47.15
N GLU A 198 -29.41 -11.21 47.20
CA GLU A 198 -29.08 -12.12 48.30
C GLU A 198 -28.08 -11.52 49.29
N GLY A 199 -27.60 -10.30 49.05
CA GLY A 199 -26.63 -9.58 49.89
C GLY A 199 -25.17 -9.97 49.64
N ASN A 200 -24.86 -10.69 48.56
CA ASN A 200 -23.49 -11.01 48.17
C ASN A 200 -22.86 -9.87 47.37
N ASP A 201 -21.57 -9.63 47.57
CA ASP A 201 -20.80 -8.65 46.81
C ASP A 201 -20.47 -9.18 45.41
N ILE A 202 -21.06 -8.56 44.38
CA ILE A 202 -20.80 -8.84 42.97
C ILE A 202 -20.06 -7.68 42.30
N LYS A 203 -19.20 -7.99 41.32
CA LYS A 203 -18.52 -6.98 40.51
C LYS A 203 -19.30 -6.69 39.25
N VAL A 204 -19.63 -5.42 39.05
CA VAL A 204 -20.30 -4.92 37.86
C VAL A 204 -19.47 -3.83 37.21
N ARG A 205 -19.67 -3.59 35.91
CA ARG A 205 -19.00 -2.49 35.21
C ARG A 205 -19.50 -1.15 35.76
N ASP A 206 -18.58 -0.24 35.99
CA ASP A 206 -18.91 1.10 36.45
C ASP A 206 -19.14 2.01 35.24
N ALA A 207 -20.38 2.01 34.73
CA ALA A 207 -20.74 2.72 33.51
C ALA A 207 -20.39 4.23 33.56
N GLU A 208 -20.54 4.87 34.72
CA GLU A 208 -20.23 6.29 34.91
C GLU A 208 -18.73 6.55 34.77
N ALA A 209 -17.88 5.75 35.44
CA ALA A 209 -16.44 5.88 35.35
C ALA A 209 -15.91 5.55 33.95
N ILE A 210 -16.47 4.52 33.30
CA ILE A 210 -16.12 4.15 31.91
C ILE A 210 -16.50 5.29 30.95
N GLN A 211 -17.70 5.87 31.09
CA GLN A 211 -18.14 6.98 30.24
C GLN A 211 -17.28 8.23 30.45
N LEU A 212 -16.88 8.52 31.69
CA LEU A 212 -15.97 9.62 31.99
C LEU A 212 -14.58 9.39 31.39
N ALA A 213 -14.06 8.16 31.45
CA ALA A 213 -12.80 7.79 30.82
C ALA A 213 -12.86 7.93 29.31
N ASP A 214 -13.91 7.41 28.67
CA ASP A 214 -14.14 7.53 27.23
C ASP A 214 -14.21 9.00 26.79
N ALA A 215 -14.94 9.84 27.53
CA ALA A 215 -15.02 11.28 27.25
C ALA A 215 -13.63 11.95 27.27
N LYS A 216 -12.81 11.66 28.30
CA LYS A 216 -11.44 12.22 28.41
C LYS A 216 -10.49 11.66 27.35
N ILE A 217 -10.62 10.38 27.00
CA ILE A 217 -9.84 9.76 25.93
C ILE A 217 -10.17 10.40 24.57
N ASN A 218 -11.45 10.62 24.29
CA ASN A 218 -11.86 11.29 23.06
C ASN A 218 -11.48 12.78 23.04
N GLU A 219 -11.42 13.46 24.20
CA GLU A 219 -10.82 14.79 24.32
C GLU A 219 -9.35 14.79 23.91
N ILE A 220 -8.54 13.85 24.44
CA ILE A 220 -7.12 13.69 24.06
C ILE A 220 -6.99 13.45 22.55
N ARG A 221 -7.77 12.52 21.99
CA ARG A 221 -7.72 12.20 20.56
C ARG A 221 -8.09 13.38 19.68
N SER A 222 -9.13 14.13 20.05
CA SER A 222 -9.56 15.32 19.29
C SER A 222 -8.52 16.44 19.38
N ALA A 223 -7.90 16.60 20.55
CA ALA A 223 -6.82 17.56 20.75
C ALA A 223 -5.60 17.25 19.88
N PHE A 224 -5.30 15.98 19.61
CA PHE A 224 -4.22 15.58 18.71
C PHE A 224 -4.42 16.11 17.29
N THR A 225 -5.60 15.91 16.72
CA THR A 225 -5.92 16.40 15.37
C THR A 225 -5.90 17.93 15.31
N GLY A 226 -6.39 18.60 16.36
CA GLY A 226 -6.28 20.06 16.48
C GLY A 226 -4.83 20.53 16.51
N TRP A 227 -4.03 19.94 17.38
CA TRP A 227 -2.60 20.24 17.54
C TRP A 227 -1.80 20.00 16.26
N LEU A 228 -2.07 18.91 15.53
CA LEU A 228 -1.46 18.63 14.23
C LEU A 228 -1.75 19.74 13.20
N ASN A 229 -2.99 20.26 13.19
CA ASN A 229 -3.39 21.34 12.29
C ASN A 229 -2.75 22.70 12.62
N GLU A 230 -2.23 22.87 13.82
CA GLU A 230 -1.52 24.10 14.22
C GLU A 230 -0.01 24.03 13.93
N GLN A 231 0.51 22.88 13.51
CA GLN A 231 1.93 22.70 13.20
C GLN A 231 2.37 23.49 11.96
N LEU A 232 3.69 23.71 11.90
CA LEU A 232 4.35 24.40 10.81
C LEU A 232 4.15 23.66 9.47
N PRO A 233 4.10 24.39 8.33
CA PRO A 233 3.94 23.79 7.01
C PRO A 233 4.97 22.70 6.70
N GLU A 234 6.22 22.87 7.15
CA GLU A 234 7.29 21.91 6.91
C GLU A 234 7.03 20.57 7.63
N PHE A 235 6.50 20.63 8.85
CA PHE A 235 6.10 19.44 9.62
C PHE A 235 4.96 18.70 8.91
N LYS A 236 3.93 19.44 8.48
CA LYS A 236 2.78 18.89 7.77
C LYS A 236 3.18 18.24 6.46
N GLN A 237 4.04 18.90 5.68
CA GLN A 237 4.60 18.35 4.45
C GLN A 237 5.38 17.07 4.72
N HIS A 238 6.23 17.05 5.74
CA HIS A 238 6.99 15.85 6.08
C HIS A 238 6.08 14.67 6.45
N LEU A 239 5.04 14.90 7.25
CA LEU A 239 4.10 13.85 7.63
C LEU A 239 3.30 13.33 6.43
N ALA A 240 2.88 14.22 5.52
CA ALA A 240 2.23 13.85 4.26
C ALA A 240 3.18 13.05 3.35
N ASP A 241 4.45 13.44 3.24
CA ASP A 241 5.45 12.71 2.46
C ASP A 241 5.66 11.30 3.01
N MET A 242 5.73 11.14 4.34
CA MET A 242 5.81 9.82 4.99
C MET A 242 4.61 8.94 4.65
N TYR A 243 3.40 9.49 4.72
CA TYR A 243 2.18 8.78 4.34
C TYR A 243 2.24 8.35 2.86
N ASN A 244 2.56 9.28 1.96
CA ASN A 244 2.60 9.00 0.53
C ASN A 244 3.64 7.94 0.17
N ARG A 245 4.84 8.00 0.76
CA ARG A 245 5.89 6.99 0.57
C ARG A 245 5.47 5.61 1.07
N LYS A 246 4.67 5.54 2.14
CA LYS A 246 4.25 4.26 2.73
C LYS A 246 3.03 3.65 2.06
N PHE A 247 2.06 4.48 1.68
CA PHE A 247 0.74 4.04 1.22
C PHE A 247 0.40 4.49 -0.20
N ASN A 248 0.68 5.74 -0.58
CA ASN A 248 0.40 6.29 -1.92
C ASN A 248 1.58 6.12 -2.88
N CYS A 249 2.18 4.93 -2.89
CA CYS A 249 3.35 4.61 -3.69
C CYS A 249 3.13 3.43 -4.64
N TYR A 250 1.92 2.86 -4.64
CA TYR A 250 1.59 1.68 -5.43
C TYR A 250 0.78 2.03 -6.67
N VAL A 251 1.26 1.58 -7.82
CA VAL A 251 0.52 1.62 -9.08
C VAL A 251 -0.01 0.22 -9.35
N ARG A 252 -1.30 0.12 -9.66
CA ARG A 252 -1.89 -1.16 -10.07
C ARG A 252 -1.40 -1.50 -11.48
N PRO A 253 -0.98 -2.75 -11.75
CA PRO A 253 -0.73 -3.18 -13.11
C PRO A 253 -1.98 -2.98 -13.95
N ASP A 254 -1.82 -2.34 -15.11
CA ASP A 254 -2.85 -2.32 -16.14
C ASP A 254 -2.66 -3.55 -17.00
N TYR A 255 -3.58 -4.52 -16.93
CA TYR A 255 -3.43 -5.75 -17.70
C TYR A 255 -4.06 -5.57 -19.09
N ASP A 256 -3.33 -5.00 -20.04
CA ASP A 256 -3.78 -4.91 -21.43
C ASP A 256 -3.54 -6.22 -22.19
N GLY A 257 -4.59 -7.04 -22.29
CA GLY A 257 -4.58 -8.31 -23.01
C GLY A 257 -4.81 -8.18 -24.52
N SER A 258 -4.85 -6.98 -25.09
CA SER A 258 -5.16 -6.78 -26.53
C SER A 258 -4.20 -7.51 -27.48
N LEU A 259 -2.96 -7.74 -27.06
CA LEU A 259 -1.94 -8.48 -27.81
C LEU A 259 -1.98 -10.00 -27.59
N GLN A 260 -2.91 -10.51 -26.78
CA GLN A 260 -3.06 -11.95 -26.58
C GLN A 260 -3.68 -12.61 -27.81
N SER A 261 -3.08 -13.71 -28.23
CA SER A 261 -3.63 -14.56 -29.28
C SER A 261 -4.18 -15.85 -28.68
N PHE A 262 -5.28 -16.33 -29.26
CA PHE A 262 -5.99 -17.54 -28.81
C PHE A 262 -6.15 -18.52 -29.98
N PRO A 263 -5.04 -19.04 -30.54
CA PRO A 263 -5.05 -19.77 -31.82
C PRO A 263 -5.87 -21.08 -31.79
N PHE A 264 -6.11 -21.64 -30.59
CA PHE A 264 -6.88 -22.87 -30.41
C PHE A 264 -8.33 -22.62 -29.98
N LEU A 265 -8.74 -21.36 -29.82
CA LEU A 265 -10.10 -21.02 -29.45
C LEU A 265 -10.98 -20.91 -30.70
N ASP A 266 -11.89 -21.86 -30.86
CA ASP A 266 -12.84 -21.86 -31.99
C ASP A 266 -13.98 -20.85 -31.76
N LEU A 267 -13.71 -19.58 -32.06
CA LEU A 267 -14.70 -18.51 -31.97
C LEU A 267 -15.92 -18.76 -32.87
N LYS A 268 -15.73 -19.39 -34.04
CA LYS A 268 -16.81 -19.74 -34.97
C LYS A 268 -17.73 -20.80 -34.38
N GLY A 269 -17.15 -21.85 -33.80
CA GLY A 269 -17.90 -22.89 -33.10
C GLY A 269 -18.65 -22.37 -31.87
N LEU A 270 -18.13 -21.33 -31.23
CA LEU A 270 -18.77 -20.64 -30.11
C LEU A 270 -19.84 -19.60 -30.55
N GLY A 271 -19.94 -19.29 -31.84
CA GLY A 271 -20.89 -18.31 -32.37
C GLY A 271 -20.59 -16.87 -31.94
N ILE A 272 -19.36 -16.57 -31.53
CA ILE A 272 -18.95 -15.23 -31.10
C ILE A 272 -17.94 -14.61 -32.10
N PRO A 273 -18.01 -13.31 -32.36
CA PRO A 273 -17.10 -12.66 -33.29
C PRO A 273 -15.68 -12.49 -32.70
N SER A 274 -15.59 -12.24 -31.39
CA SER A 274 -14.34 -12.02 -30.66
C SER A 274 -14.56 -12.16 -29.15
N LEU A 275 -13.47 -12.27 -28.40
CA LEU A 275 -13.47 -12.12 -26.95
C LEU A 275 -13.60 -10.65 -26.55
N TYR A 276 -14.26 -10.40 -25.41
CA TYR A 276 -14.29 -9.08 -24.80
C TYR A 276 -12.91 -8.69 -24.26
N ASP A 277 -12.60 -7.39 -24.24
CA ASP A 277 -11.32 -6.90 -23.73
C ASP A 277 -11.14 -7.26 -22.25
N SER A 278 -12.21 -7.23 -21.45
CA SER A 278 -12.17 -7.71 -20.05
C SER A 278 -11.75 -9.17 -19.92
N GLN A 279 -12.13 -10.04 -20.87
CA GLN A 279 -11.73 -11.45 -20.88
C GLN A 279 -10.25 -11.59 -21.24
N LYS A 280 -9.78 -10.87 -22.26
CA LYS A 280 -8.36 -10.88 -22.65
C LYS A 280 -7.47 -10.33 -21.54
N ASN A 281 -7.88 -9.23 -20.91
CA ASN A 281 -7.20 -8.58 -19.80
C ASN A 281 -7.13 -9.52 -18.59
N ALA A 282 -8.21 -10.26 -18.30
CA ALA A 282 -8.22 -11.26 -17.23
C ALA A 282 -7.28 -12.44 -17.52
N VAL A 283 -7.27 -12.99 -18.74
CA VAL A 283 -6.28 -14.02 -19.13
C VAL A 283 -4.87 -13.48 -18.98
N TRP A 284 -4.64 -12.24 -19.40
CA TRP A 284 -3.32 -11.61 -19.29
C TRP A 284 -2.88 -11.45 -17.84
N MET A 285 -3.76 -10.96 -16.97
CA MET A 285 -3.54 -10.91 -15.52
C MET A 285 -3.17 -12.27 -14.95
N LEU A 286 -3.94 -13.32 -15.27
CA LEU A 286 -3.66 -14.68 -14.78
C LEU A 286 -2.29 -15.19 -15.24
N LYS A 287 -1.93 -14.98 -16.51
CA LYS A 287 -0.62 -15.37 -17.05
C LYS A 287 0.52 -14.64 -16.35
N MET A 288 0.41 -13.32 -16.17
CA MET A 288 1.46 -12.51 -15.55
C MET A 288 1.65 -12.82 -14.06
N ASN A 289 0.56 -13.04 -13.34
CA ASN A 289 0.58 -13.28 -11.89
C ASN A 289 0.81 -14.76 -11.53
N GLY A 290 0.73 -15.68 -12.50
CA GLY A 290 0.71 -17.12 -12.24
C GLY A 290 -0.58 -17.59 -11.54
N GLY A 291 -1.66 -16.83 -11.64
CA GLY A 291 -2.94 -17.05 -10.96
C GLY A 291 -3.63 -15.76 -10.53
N GLY A 292 -4.87 -15.85 -10.03
CA GLY A 292 -5.61 -14.68 -9.58
C GLY A 292 -7.09 -14.92 -9.36
N ILE A 293 -7.79 -13.88 -8.91
CA ILE A 293 -9.24 -13.88 -8.71
C ILE A 293 -9.89 -13.07 -9.84
N ILE A 294 -10.89 -13.65 -10.49
CA ILE A 294 -11.69 -12.98 -11.53
C ILE A 294 -13.11 -12.77 -11.00
N ASP A 295 -13.37 -11.60 -10.45
CA ASP A 295 -14.69 -11.20 -9.95
C ASP A 295 -15.51 -10.49 -11.02
N HIS A 296 -15.79 -11.18 -12.13
CA HIS A 296 -16.72 -10.66 -13.13
C HIS A 296 -18.16 -11.07 -12.80
N GLN A 297 -19.14 -10.24 -13.19
CA GLN A 297 -20.56 -10.56 -13.04
C GLN A 297 -20.94 -11.89 -13.73
N VAL A 298 -22.02 -12.55 -13.28
CA VAL A 298 -22.57 -13.73 -13.98
C VAL A 298 -22.95 -13.37 -15.42
N GLY A 299 -22.69 -14.27 -16.38
CA GLY A 299 -23.00 -14.07 -17.80
C GLY A 299 -21.92 -13.36 -18.63
N THR A 300 -20.86 -12.83 -18.00
CA THR A 300 -19.73 -12.15 -18.69
C THR A 300 -18.71 -13.11 -19.31
N GLY A 301 -19.00 -14.41 -19.33
CA GLY A 301 -18.13 -15.42 -19.95
C GLY A 301 -16.89 -15.79 -19.14
N LYS A 302 -16.96 -15.82 -17.80
CA LYS A 302 -15.86 -16.33 -16.94
C LYS A 302 -15.35 -17.72 -17.34
N THR A 303 -16.22 -18.59 -17.85
CA THR A 303 -15.84 -19.91 -18.36
C THR A 303 -14.84 -19.81 -19.52
N LEU A 304 -15.04 -18.87 -20.44
CA LEU A 304 -14.13 -18.67 -21.58
C LEU A 304 -12.74 -18.17 -21.16
N ILE A 305 -12.62 -17.53 -19.99
CA ILE A 305 -11.34 -17.05 -19.46
C ILE A 305 -10.50 -18.22 -18.90
N MET A 306 -11.16 -19.28 -18.43
CA MET A 306 -10.52 -20.43 -17.76
C MET A 306 -10.24 -21.61 -18.71
N CYS A 307 -10.79 -21.59 -19.92
CA CYS A 307 -10.58 -22.61 -20.96
C CYS A 307 -9.35 -22.29 -21.81
#